data_AF-A0A2T4J9V5-F1
#
_entry.id   AF-A0A2T4J9V5-F1
#
_cell.length_a   1.000
_cell.length_b   1.000
_cell.length_c   1.000
_cell.angle_alpha   90.00
_cell.angle_beta   90.00
_cell.angle_gamma   90.00
#
_symmetry.space_group_name_H-M   'P 1'
#
loop_
_entity.id
_entity.type
_entity.pdbx_description
1 polymer ?
#
loop_
_entity_poly.entity_id
_entity_poly.type
_entity_poly.pdbx_seq_one_letter_code
_entity_poly.pdbx_strand_id
1 'polypeptide(L)'
;MASSKHWVPTGSVLVGEVCQTETGTWVVSGRLAPNGICPECGTTSRQRHGWRRRRIEDFPAQGQAVWIELKVCRWRCLNTDCRRRTFSDR
;
A
#
# COMPACT_ATOMS: atom_id res chain seq x y z
N MET A 1 -19.18 -1.80 -15.87
CA MET A 1 -18.45 -0.78 -15.10
C MET A 1 -18.18 -1.33 -13.70
N ALA A 2 -17.06 -2.03 -13.51
CA ALA A 2 -16.76 -2.63 -12.21
C ALA A 2 -16.19 -1.55 -11.29
N SER A 3 -16.94 -1.21 -10.24
CA SER A 3 -16.51 -0.35 -9.14
C SER A 3 -15.29 -0.98 -8.47
N SER A 4 -14.10 -0.57 -8.89
CA SER A 4 -12.87 -0.90 -8.19
C SER A 4 -12.83 -0.02 -6.94
N LYS A 5 -13.03 -0.63 -5.78
CA LYS A 5 -12.92 0.04 -4.47
C LYS A 5 -11.67 0.93 -4.46
N HIS A 6 -11.89 2.24 -4.37
CA HIS A 6 -10.84 3.25 -4.27
C HIS A 6 -10.04 2.96 -2.99
N TRP A 7 -8.84 2.42 -3.16
CA TRP A 7 -7.94 2.07 -2.06
C TRP A 7 -7.12 3.29 -1.69
N VAL A 8 -7.15 3.70 -0.42
CA VAL A 8 -6.43 4.88 0.08
C VAL A 8 -5.55 4.45 1.25
N PRO A 9 -4.25 4.79 1.25
CA PRO A 9 -3.37 4.54 2.39
C PRO A 9 -3.96 5.04 3.71
N THR A 10 -4.07 4.18 4.73
CA THR A 10 -4.54 4.60 6.06
C THR A 10 -3.42 5.14 6.98
N GLY A 11 -2.18 5.16 6.49
CA GLY A 11 -1.03 5.69 7.21
C GLY A 11 -0.06 6.43 6.30
N SER A 12 0.98 7.02 6.90
CA SER A 12 1.98 7.80 6.17
C SER A 12 2.73 6.95 5.15
N VAL A 13 2.79 7.44 3.92
CA VAL A 13 3.56 6.86 2.84
C VAL A 13 4.94 7.50 2.82
N LEU A 14 5.99 6.68 2.86
CA LEU A 14 7.35 7.13 2.59
C LEU A 14 7.55 7.17 1.08
N VAL A 15 7.74 8.37 0.53
CA VAL A 15 8.06 8.57 -0.88
C VAL A 15 9.50 8.12 -1.13
N GLY A 16 9.68 7.34 -2.19
CA GLY A 16 10.98 6.88 -2.65
C GLY A 16 11.45 7.68 -3.87
N GLU A 17 11.96 6.96 -4.85
CA GLU A 17 12.35 7.52 -6.14
C GLU A 17 11.13 8.01 -6.92
N VAL A 18 11.32 9.13 -7.61
CA VAL A 18 10.43 9.66 -8.64
C VAL A 18 11.21 9.64 -9.94
N CYS A 19 10.70 8.90 -10.93
CA CYS A 19 11.33 8.78 -12.24
C CYS A 19 10.30 8.95 -13.35
N GLN A 20 10.78 9.22 -14.55
CA GLN A 20 9.97 9.28 -15.75
C GLN A 20 10.33 8.10 -16.64
N THR A 21 9.33 7.42 -17.20
CA THR A 21 9.56 6.38 -18.21
C THR A 21 9.95 7.00 -19.54
N GLU A 22 10.47 6.20 -20.47
CA GLU A 22 10.75 6.61 -21.86
C GLU A 22 9.53 7.20 -22.56
N THR A 23 8.32 6.78 -22.17
CA THR A 23 7.04 7.26 -22.71
C THR A 23 6.54 8.55 -22.06
N GLY A 24 7.32 9.19 -21.18
CA GLY A 24 6.94 10.43 -20.50
C GLY A 24 6.10 10.25 -19.22
N THR A 25 5.75 9.01 -18.86
CA THR A 25 4.92 8.73 -17.69
C THR A 25 5.70 8.88 -16.39
N TRP A 26 5.17 9.61 -15.43
CA TRP A 26 5.77 9.72 -14.10
C TRP A 26 5.47 8.46 -13.28
N VAL A 27 6.50 7.94 -12.61
CA VAL A 27 6.39 6.84 -11.65
C VAL A 27 6.95 7.30 -10.31
N VAL A 28 6.08 7.33 -9.31
CA VAL A 28 6.43 7.63 -7.92
C VAL A 28 6.45 6.32 -7.16
N SER A 29 7.64 5.89 -6.72
CA SER A 29 7.75 4.75 -5.83
C SER A 29 7.46 5.16 -4.39
N GLY A 30 6.82 4.28 -3.62
CA GLY A 30 6.59 4.54 -2.21
C GLY A 30 6.50 3.27 -1.37
N ARG A 31 6.58 3.44 -0.05
CA ARG A 31 6.45 2.36 0.92
C ARG A 31 5.47 2.74 2.01
N LEU A 32 4.63 1.79 2.38
CA LEU A 32 3.64 1.94 3.44
C LEU A 32 3.77 0.79 4.43
N ALA A 33 4.15 1.11 5.65
CA ALA A 33 4.29 0.14 6.73
C ALA A 33 3.45 0.60 7.94
N PRO A 34 2.14 0.30 7.96
CA PRO A 34 1.32 0.63 9.11
C PRO A 34 1.85 -0.08 10.36
N ASN A 35 1.55 0.45 11.54
CA ASN A 35 2.02 0.03 12.87
C ASN A 35 1.70 -1.43 13.27
N GLY A 36 1.21 -2.26 12.36
CA GLY A 36 0.99 -3.68 12.58
C GLY A 36 -0.20 -3.97 13.49
N ILE A 37 -1.18 -3.08 13.61
CA ILE A 37 -2.38 -3.33 14.40
C ILE A 37 -3.39 -4.11 13.56
N CYS A 38 -3.78 -5.30 14.01
CA CYS A 38 -4.78 -6.12 13.32
C CYS A 38 -6.13 -5.39 13.29
N PRO A 39 -6.72 -5.15 12.12
CA PRO A 39 -7.92 -4.33 12.02
C PRO A 39 -9.22 -5.13 12.29
N GLU A 40 -9.10 -6.39 12.73
CA GLU A 40 -10.23 -7.19 13.23
C GLU A 40 -10.20 -7.32 14.76
N CYS A 41 -9.05 -7.65 15.35
CA CYS A 41 -8.94 -7.92 16.79
C CYS A 41 -8.11 -6.91 17.59
N GLY A 42 -7.54 -5.88 16.94
CA GLY A 42 -6.71 -4.85 17.58
C GLY A 42 -5.32 -5.31 18.03
N THR A 43 -4.98 -6.59 17.89
CA THR A 43 -3.68 -7.12 18.32
C THR A 43 -2.54 -6.51 17.51
N THR A 44 -1.59 -5.88 18.20
CA THR A 44 -0.33 -5.41 17.60
C THR A 44 0.54 -6.60 17.21
N SER A 45 1.01 -6.60 15.96
CA SER A 45 1.92 -7.58 15.43
C SER A 45 3.23 -6.95 15.02
N ARG A 46 4.32 -7.56 15.48
CA ARG A 46 5.68 -7.27 14.99
C ARG A 46 6.14 -8.29 13.94
N GLN A 47 5.31 -9.29 13.61
CA GLN A 47 5.65 -10.31 12.62
C GLN A 47 5.26 -9.86 11.21
N ARG A 48 6.24 -9.32 10.49
CA ARG A 48 6.11 -9.02 9.06
C ARG A 48 5.96 -10.33 8.28
N HIS A 49 4.87 -10.44 7.54
CA HIS A 49 4.62 -11.55 6.61
C HIS A 49 5.35 -11.35 5.27
N GLY A 50 5.43 -10.11 4.81
CA GLY A 50 6.01 -9.77 3.51
C GLY A 50 5.54 -8.40 3.03
N TRP A 51 5.55 -8.20 1.73
CA TRP A 51 5.10 -6.98 1.07
C TRP A 51 4.16 -7.32 -0.07
N ARG A 52 3.24 -6.42 -0.40
CA ARG A 52 2.51 -6.44 -1.68
C ARG A 52 2.73 -5.14 -2.42
N ARG A 53 2.63 -5.17 -3.74
CA ARG A 53 2.63 -3.96 -4.56
C ARG A 53 1.20 -3.50 -4.79
N ARG A 54 1.00 -2.19 -4.77
CA ARG A 54 -0.22 -1.50 -5.19
C ARG A 54 0.18 -0.45 -6.20
N ARG A 55 -0.53 -0.44 -7.33
CA ARG A 55 -0.35 0.57 -8.38
C ARG A 55 -1.62 1.42 -8.40
N ILE A 56 -1.44 2.73 -8.35
CA ILE A 56 -2.52 3.72 -8.28
C ILE A 56 -2.26 4.71 -9.41
N GLU A 57 -3.30 5.00 -10.19
CA GLU A 57 -3.27 6.11 -11.12
C GLU A 57 -3.62 7.38 -10.36
N ASP A 58 -2.78 8.40 -10.49
CA ASP A 58 -3.04 9.73 -9.95
C ASP A 58 -3.38 10.70 -11.09
N PHE A 59 -3.77 11.92 -10.74
CA PHE A 59 -4.01 12.97 -11.72
C PHE A 59 -2.77 13.27 -12.56
N PRO A 60 -2.93 13.58 -13.86
CA PRO A 60 -1.81 13.92 -14.72
C PRO A 60 -0.99 15.10 -14.19
N ALA A 61 0.33 14.97 -14.23
CA ALA A 61 1.27 16.04 -13.92
C ALA A 61 1.94 16.50 -15.21
N GLN A 62 1.85 17.79 -15.53
CA GLN A 62 2.39 18.38 -16.77
C GLN A 62 1.85 17.70 -18.04
N GLY A 63 0.58 17.28 -18.02
CA GLY A 63 -0.06 16.57 -19.13
C GLY A 63 0.41 15.12 -19.31
N GLN A 64 1.26 14.60 -18.43
CA GLN A 64 1.72 13.21 -18.43
C GLN A 64 1.01 12.39 -17.36
N ALA A 65 0.73 11.12 -17.66
CA ALA A 65 0.14 10.20 -16.69
C ALA A 65 1.09 10.01 -15.47
N VAL A 66 0.50 9.78 -14.30
CA VAL A 66 1.22 9.58 -13.05
C VAL A 66 0.80 8.24 -12.44
N TRP A 67 1.78 7.38 -12.18
CA TRP A 67 1.58 6.13 -11.43
C TRP A 67 2.28 6.19 -10.10
N ILE A 68 1.58 5.80 -9.05
CA ILE A 68 2.16 5.58 -7.73
C ILE A 68 2.32 4.07 -7.52
N GLU A 69 3.55 3.61 -7.35
CA GLU A 69 3.88 2.22 -7.03
C GLU A 69 4.23 2.07 -5.55
N LEU A 70 3.27 1.59 -4.75
CA LEU A 70 3.43 1.41 -3.32
C LEU A 70 3.76 -0.03 -2.94
N LYS A 71 4.84 -0.21 -2.20
CA LYS A 71 5.11 -1.45 -1.43
C LYS A 71 4.41 -1.32 -0.08
N VAL A 72 3.33 -2.09 0.11
CA VAL A 72 2.54 -2.12 1.34
C VAL A 72 2.95 -3.34 2.18
N CYS A 73 3.32 -3.09 3.44
CA CYS A 73 3.72 -4.14 4.38
C CYS A 73 2.52 -5.04 4.70
N ARG A 74 2.76 -6.34 4.71
CA ARG A 74 1.82 -7.36 5.18
C ARG A 74 2.28 -7.88 6.53
N TRP A 75 1.38 -7.98 7.49
CA TRP A 75 1.61 -8.49 8.83
C TRP A 75 0.88 -9.83 9.04
N ARG A 76 1.39 -10.68 9.95
CA ARG A 76 0.66 -11.83 10.48
C ARG A 76 -0.05 -11.44 11.77
N CYS A 77 -1.32 -11.77 11.94
CA CYS A 77 -1.96 -11.61 13.24
C CYS A 77 -1.41 -12.66 14.22
N LEU A 78 -1.05 -12.24 15.42
CA LEU A 78 -0.50 -13.12 16.45
C LEU A 78 -1.60 -13.73 17.35
N ASN A 79 -2.84 -13.21 17.26
CA ASN A 79 -3.96 -13.78 17.97
C ASN A 79 -4.45 -15.05 17.26
N THR A 80 -4.35 -16.19 17.94
CA THR A 80 -4.75 -17.51 17.43
C THR A 80 -6.26 -17.65 17.23
N ASP A 81 -7.06 -16.90 17.98
CA ASP A 81 -8.53 -16.93 17.92
C ASP A 81 -9.08 -15.97 16.86
N CYS A 82 -8.23 -15.08 16.34
CA CYS A 82 -8.61 -14.16 15.28
C CYS A 82 -8.72 -14.88 13.93
N ARG A 83 -9.84 -14.67 13.23
CA ARG A 83 -10.08 -15.22 11.89
C ARG A 83 -9.08 -14.68 10.87
N ARG A 84 -8.67 -13.41 11.01
CA ARG A 84 -7.67 -12.79 10.13
C ARG A 84 -6.26 -13.22 10.47
N ARG A 85 -5.66 -14.06 9.62
CA ARG A 85 -4.27 -14.54 9.77
C ARG A 85 -3.22 -13.59 9.21
N THR A 86 -3.52 -12.90 8.11
CA THR A 86 -2.65 -11.87 7.55
C THR A 86 -3.45 -10.61 7.25
N PHE A 87 -2.80 -9.46 7.39
CA PHE A 87 -3.42 -8.17 7.11
C PHE A 87 -2.41 -7.19 6.55
N SER A 88 -2.90 -6.08 6.02
CA SER A 88 -2.11 -4.99 5.44
C SER A 88 -2.93 -3.73 5.61
N ASP A 89 -2.35 -2.60 5.19
CA ASP A 89 -3.10 -1.37 5.01
C ASP A 89 -4.31 -1.60 4.09
N ARG A 90 -5.46 -1.04 4.48
CA ARG A 90 -6.79 -1.43 4.00
C ARG A 90 -7.19 -0.76 2.71
#